data_AF-A0A917PQA3-F1
#
_entry.id   AF-A0A917PQA3-F1
#
_cell.length_a   1.000
_cell.length_b   1.000
_cell.length_c   1.000
_cell.angle_alpha   90.00
_cell.angle_beta   90.00
_cell.angle_gamma   90.00
#
_symmetry.space_group_name_H-M   'P 1'
#
loop_
_entity.id
_entity.type
_entity.pdbx_description
1 polymer ?
#
loop_
_entity_poly.entity_id
_entity_poly.type
_entity_poly.pdbx_seq_one_letter_code
_entity_poly.pdbx_strand_id
1 'polypeptide(L)'
;MTESTYAELIGLCAGALLLTSVLTVWYRSQRASIRALALQGVALAALVAVVAVDRSEAELIVVAALVLVLKGMVLPWVLSRRPAPATGAPAPPQRGAGSAGDHGAGDHGAGDHGAGDHGAGDHGAETPMLNPVATLVAAALLGIVAYAVIWPLVAGSASPAAHAAPVGIAMVLIGFLVLVTRRRAISQLVGFLALDNGIATVAFLVSGGVPILIEFGVSLDILLVTLILQVFSRRMRAVFGDTDVDRMRELRD
;
A
#
# COMPACT_ATOMS: atom_id res chain seq x y z
N MET A 1 -21.74 -26.82 3.26
CA MET A 1 -21.31 -26.00 4.42
C MET A 1 -22.57 -25.65 5.21
N THR A 2 -22.52 -25.56 6.54
CA THR A 2 -23.68 -25.08 7.33
C THR A 2 -23.80 -23.56 7.20
N GLU A 3 -25.03 -23.04 7.26
CA GLU A 3 -25.32 -21.60 7.11
C GLU A 3 -24.58 -20.75 8.16
N SER A 4 -24.47 -21.24 9.40
CA SER A 4 -23.73 -20.57 10.47
C SER A 4 -22.23 -20.47 10.18
N THR A 5 -21.61 -21.56 9.75
CA THR A 5 -20.18 -21.58 9.42
C THR A 5 -19.86 -20.72 8.21
N TYR A 6 -20.76 -20.66 7.22
CA TYR A 6 -20.62 -19.73 6.09
C TYR A 6 -20.63 -18.27 6.55
N ALA A 7 -21.60 -17.87 7.39
CA ALA A 7 -21.71 -16.52 7.91
C ALA A 7 -20.49 -16.11 8.76
N GLU A 8 -20.00 -17.02 9.62
CA GLU A 8 -18.80 -16.80 10.43
C GLU A 8 -17.55 -16.58 9.57
N LEU A 9 -17.34 -17.40 8.54
CA LEU A 9 -16.19 -17.28 7.65
C LEU A 9 -16.23 -15.99 6.80
N ILE A 10 -17.41 -15.61 6.29
CA ILE A 10 -17.61 -14.34 5.59
C ILE A 10 -17.28 -13.17 6.52
N GLY A 11 -17.83 -13.19 7.74
CA GLY A 11 -17.60 -12.15 8.74
C GLY A 11 -16.11 -12.03 9.12
N LEU A 12 -15.43 -13.16 9.29
CA LEU A 12 -13.99 -13.20 9.57
C LEU A 12 -13.17 -12.59 8.42
N CYS A 13 -13.45 -12.98 7.18
CA CYS A 13 -12.73 -12.46 6.01
C CYS A 13 -12.98 -10.97 5.81
N ALA A 14 -14.24 -10.53 5.92
CA ALA A 14 -14.61 -9.12 5.83
C ALA A 14 -13.97 -8.29 6.96
N GLY A 15 -13.98 -8.80 8.20
CA GLY A 15 -13.30 -8.18 9.33
C GLY A 15 -11.79 -8.03 9.11
N ALA A 16 -11.13 -9.07 8.58
CA ALA A 16 -9.72 -9.03 8.23
C ALA A 16 -9.41 -7.98 7.13
N LEU A 17 -10.26 -7.90 6.10
CA LEU A 17 -10.15 -6.89 5.04
C LEU A 17 -10.31 -5.46 5.57
N LEU A 18 -11.29 -5.22 6.44
CA LEU A 18 -11.51 -3.92 7.05
C LEU A 18 -10.34 -3.53 7.97
N LEU A 19 -9.91 -4.46 8.82
CA LEU A 19 -8.81 -4.25 9.75
C LEU A 19 -7.52 -3.90 9.00
N THR A 20 -7.19 -4.66 7.95
CA THR A 20 -6.01 -4.37 7.13
C THR A 20 -6.12 -3.04 6.39
N SER A 21 -7.31 -2.64 5.96
CA SER A 21 -7.55 -1.31 5.38
C SER A 21 -7.29 -0.18 6.39
N VAL A 22 -7.81 -0.29 7.61
CA VAL A 22 -7.56 0.68 8.69
C VAL A 22 -6.07 0.72 9.08
N LEU A 23 -5.40 -0.43 9.19
CA LEU A 23 -3.97 -0.50 9.50
C LEU A 23 -3.10 0.18 8.44
N THR A 24 -3.55 0.22 7.19
CA THR A 24 -2.86 0.93 6.09
C THR A 24 -2.79 2.45 6.34
N VAL A 25 -3.74 3.01 7.10
CA VAL A 25 -3.70 4.41 7.55
C VAL A 25 -2.60 4.62 8.60
N TRP A 26 -2.41 3.65 9.49
CA TRP A 26 -1.39 3.71 10.56
C TRP A 26 0.03 3.51 10.03
N TYR A 27 0.22 2.65 9.03
CA TYR A 27 1.56 2.25 8.62
C TYR A 27 2.36 3.42 8.02
N ARG A 28 3.37 3.88 8.77
CA ARG A 28 4.35 4.88 8.35
C ARG A 28 5.51 4.30 7.53
N SER A 29 5.66 2.97 7.50
CA SER A 29 6.76 2.29 6.79
C SER A 29 6.33 1.76 5.42
N GLN A 30 7.16 1.99 4.39
CA GLN A 30 6.93 1.46 3.04
C GLN A 30 6.82 -0.08 3.01
N ARG A 31 7.57 -0.80 3.87
CA ARG A 31 7.50 -2.27 3.93
C ARG A 31 6.23 -2.79 4.61
N ALA A 32 5.73 -2.05 5.60
CA ALA A 32 4.51 -2.42 6.32
C ALA A 32 3.27 -2.25 5.43
N SER A 33 3.24 -1.20 4.61
CA SER A 33 2.16 -0.95 3.64
C SER A 33 2.08 -2.05 2.57
N ILE A 34 3.24 -2.49 2.05
CA ILE A 34 3.30 -3.61 1.08
C ILE A 34 2.82 -4.93 1.71
N ARG A 35 3.14 -5.18 2.99
CA ARG A 35 2.66 -6.37 3.71
C ARG A 35 1.15 -6.34 3.97
N ALA A 36 0.61 -5.18 4.34
CA ALA A 36 -0.83 -4.99 4.54
C ALA A 36 -1.60 -5.30 3.25
N LEU A 37 -1.06 -4.85 2.13
CA LEU A 37 -1.62 -5.08 0.80
C LEU A 37 -1.58 -6.56 0.39
N ALA A 38 -0.49 -7.27 0.69
CA ALA A 38 -0.42 -8.72 0.48
C ALA A 38 -1.47 -9.45 1.33
N LEU A 39 -1.61 -9.05 2.60
CA LEU A 39 -2.60 -9.64 3.51
C LEU A 39 -4.04 -9.34 3.06
N GLN A 40 -4.31 -8.15 2.51
CA GLN A 40 -5.59 -7.84 1.86
C GLN A 40 -5.86 -8.75 0.67
N GLY A 41 -4.85 -9.00 -0.18
CA GLY A 41 -4.98 -9.93 -1.30
C GLY A 41 -5.31 -11.36 -0.87
N VAL A 42 -4.66 -11.83 0.20
CA VAL A 42 -4.94 -13.16 0.79
C VAL A 42 -6.34 -13.21 1.40
N ALA A 43 -6.74 -12.19 2.17
CA ALA A 43 -8.05 -12.13 2.80
C ALA A 43 -9.18 -12.06 1.76
N LEU A 44 -8.98 -11.33 0.66
CA LEU A 44 -9.93 -11.27 -0.45
C LEU A 44 -10.02 -12.62 -1.17
N ALA A 45 -8.89 -13.27 -1.46
CA ALA A 45 -8.89 -14.61 -2.06
C ALA A 45 -9.59 -15.65 -1.16
N ALA A 46 -9.40 -15.56 0.16
CA ALA A 46 -10.10 -16.42 1.11
C ALA A 46 -11.62 -16.15 1.12
N LEU A 47 -12.03 -14.88 1.07
CA LEU A 47 -13.44 -14.48 0.96
C LEU A 47 -14.08 -15.07 -0.31
N VAL A 48 -13.39 -14.97 -1.44
CA VAL A 48 -13.85 -15.57 -2.72
C VAL A 48 -13.92 -17.08 -2.62
N ALA A 49 -12.92 -17.74 -2.04
CA ALA A 49 -12.89 -19.19 -1.87
C ALA A 49 -14.03 -19.70 -0.99
N VAL A 50 -14.37 -18.99 0.10
CA VAL A 50 -15.50 -19.34 0.98
C VAL A 50 -16.82 -19.30 0.20
N VAL A 51 -17.03 -18.28 -0.64
CA VAL A 51 -18.23 -18.20 -1.50
C VAL A 51 -18.21 -19.27 -2.60
N ALA A 52 -17.05 -19.59 -3.17
CA ALA A 52 -16.90 -20.63 -4.18
C ALA A 52 -17.33 -22.01 -3.65
N VAL A 53 -16.88 -22.35 -2.43
CA VAL A 53 -17.20 -23.62 -1.77
C VAL A 53 -18.68 -23.69 -1.40
N ASP A 54 -19.27 -22.58 -0.94
CA ASP A 54 -20.69 -22.53 -0.60
C ASP A 54 -21.58 -22.77 -1.83
N ARG A 55 -21.21 -22.17 -2.97
CA ARG A 55 -21.99 -22.22 -4.21
C ARG A 55 -21.69 -23.40 -5.12
N SER A 56 -20.64 -24.16 -4.82
CA SER A 56 -20.17 -25.28 -5.66
C SER A 56 -19.83 -24.87 -7.11
N GLU A 57 -19.43 -23.62 -7.32
CA GLU A 57 -19.08 -23.08 -8.64
C GLU A 57 -17.57 -23.14 -8.89
N ALA A 58 -17.15 -23.96 -9.86
CA ALA A 58 -15.73 -24.13 -10.21
C ALA A 58 -15.09 -22.82 -10.72
N GLU A 59 -15.90 -21.95 -11.33
CA GLU A 59 -15.49 -20.63 -11.82
C GLU A 59 -14.90 -19.75 -10.70
N LEU A 60 -15.53 -19.74 -9.53
CA LEU A 60 -15.10 -18.95 -8.38
C LEU A 60 -13.81 -19.49 -7.73
N ILE A 61 -13.50 -20.78 -7.91
CA ILE A 61 -12.22 -21.36 -7.46
C ILE A 61 -11.07 -20.82 -8.31
N VAL A 62 -11.28 -20.73 -9.64
CA VAL A 62 -10.30 -20.16 -10.56
C VAL A 62 -10.05 -18.69 -10.22
N VAL A 63 -11.10 -17.94 -9.92
CA VAL A 63 -11.00 -16.56 -9.44
C VAL A 63 -10.19 -16.48 -8.15
N ALA A 64 -10.53 -17.26 -7.13
CA ALA A 64 -9.84 -17.21 -5.84
C ALA A 64 -8.34 -17.46 -6.02
N ALA A 65 -7.97 -18.44 -6.85
CA ALA A 65 -6.58 -18.72 -7.21
C ALA A 65 -5.93 -17.55 -7.95
N LEU A 66 -6.63 -16.94 -8.92
CA LEU A 66 -6.14 -15.78 -9.67
C LEU A 66 -5.87 -14.57 -8.76
N VAL A 67 -6.82 -14.23 -7.88
CA VAL A 67 -6.69 -13.14 -6.91
C VAL A 67 -5.52 -13.39 -5.98
N LEU A 68 -5.37 -14.62 -5.49
CA LEU A 68 -4.25 -15.00 -4.62
C LEU A 68 -2.89 -14.83 -5.32
N VAL A 69 -2.77 -15.28 -6.57
CA VAL A 69 -1.54 -15.16 -7.35
C VAL A 69 -1.23 -13.70 -7.65
N LEU A 70 -2.19 -12.95 -8.18
CA LEU A 70 -1.97 -11.57 -8.61
C LEU A 70 -1.77 -10.61 -7.43
N LYS A 71 -2.71 -10.61 -6.48
CA LYS A 71 -2.73 -9.64 -5.36
C LYS A 71 -1.90 -10.11 -4.16
N GLY A 72 -1.89 -11.42 -3.88
CA GLY A 72 -1.14 -12.00 -2.77
C GLY A 72 0.36 -12.19 -3.04
N MET A 73 0.77 -12.39 -4.31
CA MET A 73 2.16 -12.70 -4.65
C MET A 73 2.81 -11.70 -5.61
N VAL A 74 2.20 -11.44 -6.78
CA VAL A 74 2.83 -10.62 -7.83
C VAL A 74 2.99 -9.18 -7.37
N LEU A 75 1.93 -8.58 -6.84
CA LEU A 75 1.89 -7.19 -6.38
C LEU A 75 2.95 -6.88 -5.31
N PRO A 76 3.03 -7.62 -4.17
CA PRO A 76 4.05 -7.36 -3.16
C PRO A 76 5.47 -7.64 -3.64
N TRP A 77 5.66 -8.62 -4.53
CA TRP A 77 6.97 -8.93 -5.10
C TRP A 77 7.47 -7.84 -6.04
N VAL A 78 6.61 -7.29 -6.91
CA VAL A 78 6.92 -6.19 -7.82
C VAL A 78 7.38 -4.95 -7.04
N LEU A 79 6.70 -4.66 -5.92
CA LEU A 79 7.02 -3.52 -5.05
C LEU A 79 8.27 -3.76 -4.17
N SER A 80 8.61 -5.01 -3.86
CA SER A 80 9.76 -5.34 -3.00
C SER A 80 11.10 -5.47 -3.75
N ARG A 81 11.08 -5.47 -5.09
CA ARG A 81 12.30 -5.58 -5.90
C ARG A 81 13.15 -4.31 -5.80
N ARG A 82 14.21 -4.38 -4.99
CA ARG A 82 15.31 -3.41 -5.04
C ARG A 82 16.05 -3.57 -6.36
N PRO A 83 16.35 -2.49 -7.09
CA PRO A 83 17.29 -2.56 -8.21
C PRO A 83 18.65 -3.00 -7.69
N ALA A 84 19.34 -3.89 -8.44
CA ALA A 84 20.75 -4.19 -8.17
C ALA A 84 21.58 -2.89 -8.28
N PRO A 85 22.60 -2.71 -7.42
CA PRO A 85 23.52 -1.58 -7.57
C PRO A 85 24.10 -1.61 -8.98
N ALA A 86 24.12 -0.46 -9.65
CA ALA A 86 24.67 -0.33 -10.99
C ALA A 86 26.10 -0.87 -10.99
N THR A 87 26.35 -1.96 -11.72
CA THR A 87 27.65 -2.63 -11.87
C THR A 87 28.61 -1.81 -12.75
N GLY A 88 28.75 -0.53 -12.46
CA GLY A 88 29.58 0.42 -13.20
C GLY A 88 29.74 1.78 -12.52
N ALA A 89 29.31 1.94 -11.26
CA ALA A 89 29.65 3.15 -10.51
C ALA A 89 31.17 3.16 -10.25
N PRO A 90 31.91 4.22 -10.67
CA PRO A 90 33.33 4.30 -10.41
C PRO A 90 33.59 4.19 -8.90
N ALA A 91 34.57 3.35 -8.55
CA ALA A 91 34.96 3.15 -7.15
C ALA A 91 35.24 4.51 -6.50
N PRO A 92 34.80 4.73 -5.25
CA PRO A 92 35.10 5.98 -4.55
C PRO A 92 36.62 6.21 -4.58
N PRO A 93 37.08 7.46 -4.81
CA PRO A 93 38.50 7.76 -4.91
C PRO A 93 39.17 7.28 -3.62
N GLN A 94 40.08 6.31 -3.76
CA GLN A 94 40.95 5.92 -2.67
C GLN A 94 41.73 7.18 -2.31
N ARG A 95 41.40 7.80 -1.16
CA ARG A 95 42.27 8.80 -0.55
C ARG A 95 43.61 8.12 -0.41
N GLY A 96 44.57 8.58 -1.21
CA GLY A 96 45.91 8.02 -1.24
C GLY A 96 46.42 7.89 0.19
N ALA A 97 46.96 6.71 0.49
CA ALA A 97 47.82 6.51 1.64
C ALA A 97 49.05 7.42 1.43
N GLY A 98 48.90 8.68 1.83
CA GLY A 98 49.98 9.64 1.89
C GLY A 98 50.91 9.21 3.00
N SER A 99 52.11 8.80 2.59
CA SER A 99 53.30 8.68 3.41
C SER A 99 53.45 9.87 4.35
N ALA A 100 53.13 9.68 5.63
CA ALA A 100 53.48 10.63 6.69
C ALA A 100 54.88 10.30 7.20
N GLY A 101 55.88 10.80 6.45
CA GLY A 101 57.20 11.09 6.99
C GLY A 101 57.14 12.43 7.73
N ASP A 102 57.66 12.40 8.95
CA ASP A 102 58.36 13.46 9.70
C ASP A 102 58.38 14.89 9.11
N HIS A 103 57.93 15.88 9.90
CA HIS A 103 58.69 17.09 10.24
C HIS A 103 57.94 18.00 11.25
N GLY A 104 58.57 18.22 12.40
CA GLY A 104 58.95 19.54 12.93
C GLY A 104 57.90 20.62 13.22
N ALA A 105 57.70 20.86 14.53
CA ALA A 105 57.47 22.12 15.25
C ALA A 105 57.06 23.40 14.47
N GLY A 106 55.91 23.95 14.88
CA GLY A 106 55.51 25.34 14.65
C GLY A 106 54.38 25.75 15.60
N ASP A 107 54.73 26.58 16.57
CA ASP A 107 53.83 27.40 17.40
C ASP A 107 52.93 28.27 16.50
N HIS A 108 51.61 28.30 16.76
CA HIS A 108 50.77 29.49 16.68
C HIS A 108 49.39 29.26 17.33
N GLY A 109 49.14 30.01 18.41
CA GLY A 109 48.02 30.96 18.53
C GLY A 109 46.58 30.47 18.36
N ALA A 110 45.88 30.45 19.51
CA ALA A 110 44.48 30.85 19.74
C ALA A 110 43.51 30.97 18.54
N GLY A 111 42.47 30.12 18.57
CA GLY A 111 41.18 30.29 17.90
C GLY A 111 40.22 29.27 18.52
N ASP A 112 39.45 29.69 19.51
CA ASP A 112 38.02 29.99 19.40
C ASP A 112 37.13 28.73 19.39
N HIS A 113 36.04 28.89 20.13
CA HIS A 113 35.20 27.87 20.71
C HIS A 113 34.60 26.91 19.70
N GLY A 114 34.64 25.64 20.10
CA GLY A 114 34.01 24.55 19.37
C GLY A 114 32.48 24.58 19.41
N ALA A 115 31.97 23.58 18.68
CA ALA A 115 30.59 23.09 18.66
C ALA A 115 29.60 23.83 17.75
N GLY A 116 29.94 23.95 16.47
CA GLY A 116 28.96 23.91 15.39
C GLY A 116 28.64 22.45 14.99
N ASP A 117 28.10 21.65 15.91
CA ASP A 117 27.46 20.38 15.57
C ASP A 117 26.02 20.66 15.09
N HIS A 118 25.89 20.99 13.81
CA HIS A 118 24.62 20.86 13.09
C HIS A 118 24.82 19.93 11.90
N GLY A 119 25.36 18.74 12.20
CA GLY A 119 25.38 17.59 11.31
C GLY A 119 24.30 16.59 11.70
N ALA A 120 23.03 16.93 11.49
CA ALA A 120 21.97 15.93 11.45
C ALA A 120 21.05 16.27 10.29
N GLY A 121 21.28 15.59 9.17
CA GLY A 121 20.33 15.55 8.07
C GLY A 121 18.99 15.07 8.60
N ASP A 122 18.06 16.00 8.73
CA ASP A 122 16.64 15.68 8.89
C ASP A 122 16.17 15.11 7.55
N HIS A 123 16.40 13.81 7.39
CA HIS A 123 15.91 13.03 6.28
C HIS A 123 14.38 13.00 6.32
N GLY A 124 13.77 14.01 5.70
CA GLY A 124 12.44 13.94 5.11
C GLY A 124 11.38 13.28 5.99
N ALA A 125 11.31 13.68 7.27
CA ALA A 125 10.17 13.40 8.10
C ALA A 125 8.96 14.08 7.46
N GLU A 126 8.20 13.30 6.68
CA GLU A 126 6.95 13.72 6.04
C GLU A 126 6.12 14.48 7.06
N THR A 127 6.06 15.81 6.98
CA THR A 127 5.17 16.59 7.83
C THR A 127 3.75 16.20 7.43
N PRO A 128 3.01 15.47 8.29
CA PRO A 128 1.69 14.97 7.91
C PRO A 128 0.76 16.17 7.71
N MET A 129 0.02 16.23 6.60
CA MET A 129 -1.01 17.27 6.42
C MET A 129 -2.12 17.18 7.49
N LEU A 130 -2.32 15.98 8.05
CA LEU A 130 -3.25 15.68 9.13
C LEU A 130 -2.55 14.79 10.15
N ASN A 131 -2.78 15.05 11.44
CA ASN A 131 -2.27 14.24 12.55
C ASN A 131 -2.65 12.75 12.34
N PRO A 132 -1.74 11.77 12.53
CA PRO A 132 -2.07 10.34 12.40
C PRO A 132 -3.31 9.89 13.17
N VAL A 133 -3.55 10.48 14.35
CA VAL A 133 -4.74 10.20 15.14
C VAL A 133 -5.99 10.71 14.41
N ALA A 134 -5.93 11.89 13.80
CA ALA A 134 -7.04 12.44 13.03
C ALA A 134 -7.37 11.60 11.79
N THR A 135 -6.37 11.03 11.10
CA THR A 135 -6.63 10.15 9.95
C THR A 135 -7.22 8.81 10.37
N LEU A 136 -6.87 8.27 11.54
CA LEU A 136 -7.50 7.06 12.09
C LEU A 136 -8.95 7.30 12.52
N VAL A 137 -9.20 8.43 13.19
CA VAL A 137 -10.56 8.83 13.55
C VAL A 137 -11.40 9.02 12.29
N ALA A 138 -10.86 9.69 11.26
CA ALA A 138 -11.53 9.83 9.98
C ALA A 138 -11.83 8.46 9.33
N ALA A 139 -10.87 7.52 9.33
CA ALA A 139 -11.09 6.17 8.81
C ALA A 139 -12.18 5.41 9.58
N ALA A 140 -12.22 5.52 10.91
CA ALA A 140 -13.26 4.91 11.73
C ALA A 140 -14.64 5.53 11.44
N LEU A 141 -14.72 6.86 11.35
CA LEU A 141 -15.95 7.57 11.00
C LEU A 141 -16.45 7.19 9.60
N LEU A 142 -15.55 7.09 8.61
CA LEU A 142 -15.90 6.63 7.27
C LEU A 142 -16.43 5.19 7.28
N GLY A 143 -15.85 4.31 8.12
CA GLY A 143 -16.36 2.95 8.32
C GLY A 143 -17.78 2.94 8.91
N ILE A 144 -18.04 3.78 9.92
CA ILE A 144 -19.38 3.94 10.51
C ILE A 144 -20.37 4.48 9.48
N VAL A 145 -19.99 5.50 8.71
CA VAL A 145 -20.83 6.08 7.65
C VAL A 145 -21.14 5.05 6.57
N ALA A 146 -20.15 4.27 6.13
CA ALA A 146 -20.37 3.19 5.17
C ALA A 146 -21.41 2.18 5.70
N TYR A 147 -21.29 1.78 6.97
CA TYR A 147 -22.28 0.89 7.59
C TYR A 147 -23.66 1.54 7.68
N ALA A 148 -23.76 2.78 8.15
CA ALA A 148 -25.02 3.49 8.29
C ALA A 148 -25.76 3.68 6.95
N VAL A 149 -25.01 3.91 5.86
CA VAL A 149 -25.59 4.13 4.52
C VAL A 149 -25.96 2.82 3.84
N ILE A 150 -25.14 1.78 3.96
CA ILE A 150 -25.35 0.53 3.21
C ILE A 150 -26.25 -0.45 3.97
N TRP A 151 -26.24 -0.44 5.30
CA TRP A 151 -27.06 -1.35 6.10
C TRP A 151 -28.55 -1.35 5.71
N PRO A 152 -29.24 -0.21 5.53
CA PRO A 152 -30.64 -0.20 5.11
C PRO A 152 -30.90 -0.88 3.77
N LEU A 153 -29.92 -0.90 2.86
CA LEU A 153 -30.04 -1.53 1.55
C LEU A 153 -29.92 -3.06 1.63
N VAL A 154 -29.15 -3.56 2.59
CA VAL A 154 -28.85 -5.01 2.72
C VAL A 154 -29.60 -5.70 3.86
N ALA A 155 -30.23 -4.95 4.77
CA ALA A 155 -30.93 -5.51 5.93
C ALA A 155 -32.11 -6.45 5.58
N GLY A 156 -32.67 -6.33 4.38
CA GLY A 156 -33.71 -7.23 3.88
C GLY A 156 -33.18 -8.48 3.16
N SER A 157 -31.86 -8.61 3.01
CA SER A 157 -31.24 -9.72 2.29
C SER A 157 -31.07 -10.94 3.21
N ALA A 158 -31.38 -12.14 2.70
CA ALA A 158 -31.14 -13.39 3.43
C ALA A 158 -29.67 -13.85 3.39
N SER A 159 -28.80 -13.17 2.63
CA SER A 159 -27.44 -13.61 2.37
C SER A 159 -26.45 -13.03 3.39
N PRO A 160 -25.67 -13.87 4.10
CA PRO A 160 -24.56 -13.39 4.93
C PRO A 160 -23.52 -12.55 4.17
N ALA A 161 -23.29 -12.84 2.88
CA ALA A 161 -22.39 -12.06 2.03
C ALA A 161 -22.90 -10.63 1.80
N ALA A 162 -24.20 -10.45 1.58
CA ALA A 162 -24.78 -9.12 1.40
C ALA A 162 -24.66 -8.26 2.68
N HIS A 163 -24.80 -8.86 3.87
CA HIS A 163 -24.56 -8.16 5.14
C HIS A 163 -23.10 -7.71 5.32
N ALA A 164 -22.14 -8.34 4.64
CA ALA A 164 -20.74 -7.91 4.65
C ALA A 164 -20.44 -6.78 3.64
N ALA A 165 -21.33 -6.47 2.70
CA ALA A 165 -21.11 -5.45 1.66
C ALA A 165 -20.69 -4.05 2.17
N PRO A 166 -21.19 -3.52 3.32
CA PRO A 166 -20.73 -2.25 3.85
C PRO A 166 -19.22 -2.18 4.10
N VAL A 167 -18.58 -3.33 4.36
CA VAL A 167 -17.13 -3.43 4.55
C VAL A 167 -16.37 -3.00 3.29
N GLY A 168 -16.81 -3.46 2.13
CA GLY A 168 -16.17 -3.08 0.87
C GLY A 168 -16.28 -1.57 0.62
N ILE A 169 -17.43 -0.97 0.94
CA ILE A 169 -17.61 0.49 0.81
C ILE A 169 -16.72 1.25 1.80
N ALA A 170 -16.60 0.77 3.04
CA ALA A 170 -15.66 1.33 4.00
C ALA A 170 -14.21 1.27 3.49
N MET A 171 -13.80 0.15 2.88
CA MET A 171 -12.48 0.03 2.27
C MET A 171 -12.26 1.02 1.12
N VAL A 172 -13.25 1.23 0.26
CA VAL A 172 -13.19 2.24 -0.82
C VAL A 172 -12.94 3.63 -0.24
N LEU A 173 -13.71 4.02 0.78
CA LEU A 173 -13.58 5.33 1.42
C LEU A 173 -12.24 5.49 2.15
N ILE A 174 -11.75 4.44 2.81
CA ILE A 174 -10.44 4.44 3.48
C ILE A 174 -9.32 4.52 2.44
N GLY A 175 -9.39 3.75 1.35
CA GLY A 175 -8.43 3.82 0.25
C GLY A 175 -8.37 5.20 -0.39
N PHE A 176 -9.54 5.81 -0.59
CA PHE A 176 -9.66 7.20 -1.05
C PHE A 176 -9.04 8.20 -0.06
N LEU A 177 -9.30 8.06 1.25
CA LEU A 177 -8.66 8.87 2.29
C LEU A 177 -7.13 8.77 2.21
N VAL A 178 -6.59 7.56 2.05
CA VAL A 178 -5.14 7.35 1.88
C VAL A 178 -4.64 8.03 0.60
N LEU A 179 -5.36 7.92 -0.51
CA LEU A 179 -4.99 8.53 -1.78
C LEU A 179 -4.93 10.07 -1.70
N VAL A 180 -5.89 10.69 -1.02
CA VAL A 180 -5.97 12.16 -0.85
C VAL A 180 -4.92 12.69 0.14
N THR A 181 -4.61 11.94 1.19
CA THR A 181 -3.71 12.40 2.26
C THR A 181 -2.23 12.16 1.99
N ARG A 182 -1.87 11.25 1.08
CA ARG A 182 -0.47 10.89 0.79
C ARG A 182 0.07 11.66 -0.41
N ARG A 183 1.28 12.23 -0.27
CA ARG A 183 1.97 12.98 -1.33
C ARG A 183 2.99 12.17 -2.13
N ARG A 184 3.50 11.06 -1.58
CA ARG A 184 4.48 10.20 -2.27
C ARG A 184 3.78 9.20 -3.19
N ALA A 185 4.32 9.02 -4.40
CA ALA A 185 3.78 8.12 -5.42
C ALA A 185 3.55 6.68 -4.92
N ILE A 186 4.45 6.14 -4.09
CA ILE A 186 4.32 4.79 -3.53
C ILE A 186 3.13 4.70 -2.56
N SER A 187 2.94 5.69 -1.71
CA SER A 187 1.84 5.72 -0.74
C SER A 187 0.49 6.02 -1.41
N GLN A 188 0.50 6.80 -2.50
CA GLN A 188 -0.67 6.98 -3.36
C GLN A 188 -1.07 5.67 -4.05
N LEU A 189 -0.09 4.89 -4.54
CA LEU A 189 -0.36 3.57 -5.11
C LEU A 189 -1.01 2.64 -4.08
N VAL A 190 -0.54 2.64 -2.83
CA VAL A 190 -1.15 1.86 -1.76
C VAL A 190 -2.62 2.29 -1.54
N GLY A 191 -2.91 3.59 -1.54
CA GLY A 191 -4.28 4.10 -1.45
C GLY A 191 -5.16 3.68 -2.63
N PHE A 192 -4.62 3.76 -3.86
CA PHE A 192 -5.32 3.33 -5.08
C PHE A 192 -5.62 1.82 -5.05
N LEU A 193 -4.65 0.98 -4.69
CA LEU A 193 -4.85 -0.47 -4.58
C LEU A 193 -5.83 -0.83 -3.45
N ALA A 194 -5.79 -0.13 -2.32
CA ALA A 194 -6.75 -0.32 -1.24
C ALA A 194 -8.18 0.04 -1.67
N LEU A 195 -8.33 1.13 -2.44
CA LEU A 195 -9.58 1.55 -3.05
C LEU A 195 -10.10 0.47 -4.02
N ASP A 196 -9.25 -0.02 -4.92
CA ASP A 196 -9.61 -1.08 -5.86
C ASP A 196 -10.04 -2.38 -5.15
N ASN A 197 -9.28 -2.80 -4.12
CA ASN A 197 -9.65 -3.94 -3.29
C ASN A 197 -11.03 -3.75 -2.64
N GLY A 198 -11.35 -2.53 -2.22
CA GLY A 198 -12.69 -2.18 -1.76
C GLY A 198 -13.75 -2.39 -2.84
N ILE A 199 -13.53 -1.87 -4.06
CA ILE A 199 -14.47 -2.03 -5.19
C ILE A 199 -14.69 -3.51 -5.52
N ALA A 200 -13.62 -4.29 -5.62
CA ALA A 200 -13.70 -5.73 -5.87
C ALA A 200 -14.51 -6.44 -4.77
N THR A 201 -14.26 -6.09 -3.50
CA THR A 201 -14.98 -6.64 -2.35
C THR A 201 -16.48 -6.31 -2.42
N VAL A 202 -16.84 -5.07 -2.73
CA VAL A 202 -18.26 -4.68 -2.90
C VAL A 202 -18.91 -5.43 -4.05
N ALA A 203 -18.27 -5.44 -5.22
CA ALA A 203 -18.79 -6.09 -6.41
C ALA A 203 -19.06 -7.58 -6.14
N PHE A 204 -18.15 -8.24 -5.45
CA PHE A 204 -18.28 -9.66 -5.10
C PHE A 204 -19.40 -9.93 -4.09
N LEU A 205 -19.46 -9.14 -3.01
CA LEU A 205 -20.43 -9.32 -1.94
C LEU A 205 -21.86 -8.96 -2.35
N VAL A 206 -22.03 -7.94 -3.21
CA VAL A 206 -23.34 -7.49 -3.69
C VAL A 206 -23.85 -8.34 -4.84
N SER A 207 -22.99 -8.70 -5.79
CA SER A 207 -23.41 -9.52 -6.95
C SER A 207 -23.63 -10.99 -6.56
N GLY A 208 -23.11 -11.40 -5.41
CA GLY A 208 -23.11 -12.79 -5.00
C GLY A 208 -22.21 -13.63 -5.90
N GLY A 209 -20.96 -13.21 -6.08
CA GLY A 209 -20.09 -13.77 -7.13
C GLY A 209 -20.24 -12.98 -8.43
N VAL A 210 -19.11 -12.50 -8.95
CA VAL A 210 -19.07 -11.74 -10.20
C VAL A 210 -18.67 -12.67 -11.34
N PRO A 211 -19.17 -12.45 -12.57
CA PRO A 211 -18.64 -13.10 -13.76
C PRO A 211 -17.11 -12.99 -13.79
N ILE A 212 -16.42 -14.10 -14.09
CA ILE A 212 -14.94 -14.18 -14.17
C ILE A 212 -14.34 -13.00 -14.95
N LEU A 213 -15.02 -12.55 -16.01
CA LEU A 213 -14.59 -11.45 -16.86
C LEU A 213 -14.41 -10.11 -16.12
N ILE A 214 -15.27 -9.82 -15.14
CA ILE A 214 -15.19 -8.57 -14.36
C ILE A 214 -13.98 -8.62 -13.42
N GLU A 215 -13.74 -9.75 -12.75
CA GLU A 215 -12.58 -9.88 -11.85
C GLU A 215 -11.25 -9.96 -12.59
N PHE A 216 -11.24 -10.55 -13.79
CA PHE A 216 -10.08 -10.48 -14.68
C PHE A 216 -9.79 -9.05 -15.10
N GLY A 217 -10.82 -8.28 -15.46
CA GLY A 217 -10.69 -6.86 -15.83
C GLY A 217 -10.11 -6.02 -14.70
N VAL A 218 -10.67 -6.17 -13.49
CA VAL A 218 -10.20 -5.44 -12.29
C VAL A 218 -8.77 -5.84 -11.92
N SER A 219 -8.45 -7.13 -11.93
CA SER A 219 -7.10 -7.60 -11.59
C SER A 219 -6.05 -7.23 -12.65
N LEU A 220 -6.44 -7.18 -13.92
CA LEU A 220 -5.58 -6.77 -15.03
C LEU A 220 -5.31 -5.26 -15.02
N ASP A 221 -6.29 -4.44 -14.63
CA ASP A 221 -6.11 -3.00 -14.48
C ASP A 221 -5.04 -2.67 -13.43
N ILE A 222 -5.05 -3.36 -12.29
CA ILE A 222 -4.02 -3.18 -11.26
C ILE A 222 -2.63 -3.63 -11.74
N LEU A 223 -2.57 -4.76 -12.47
CA LEU A 223 -1.30 -5.23 -13.03
C LEU A 223 -0.74 -4.19 -14.01
N LEU A 224 -1.61 -3.59 -14.83
CA LEU A 224 -1.24 -2.52 -15.74
C LEU A 224 -0.77 -1.27 -14.98
N VAL A 225 -1.51 -0.81 -13.96
CA VAL A 225 -1.14 0.36 -13.15
C VAL A 225 0.20 0.15 -12.44
N THR A 226 0.42 -1.02 -11.85
CA THR A 226 1.68 -1.34 -11.16
C THR A 226 2.84 -1.51 -12.11
N LEU A 227 2.62 -2.10 -13.30
CA LEU A 227 3.61 -2.17 -14.36
C LEU A 227 4.00 -0.77 -14.85
N ILE A 228 3.00 0.08 -15.15
CA ILE A 228 3.22 1.47 -15.59
C ILE A 228 4.01 2.23 -14.53
N LEU A 229 3.62 2.16 -13.25
CA LEU A 229 4.33 2.85 -12.18
C LEU A 229 5.77 2.33 -12.02
N GLN A 230 5.98 1.03 -12.14
CA GLN A 230 7.31 0.45 -12.04
C GLN A 230 8.20 0.91 -13.20
N VAL A 231 7.68 0.90 -14.43
CA VAL A 231 8.40 1.40 -15.62
C VAL A 231 8.70 2.89 -15.46
N PHE A 232 7.71 3.68 -15.08
CA PHE A 232 7.84 5.12 -14.88
C PHE A 232 8.85 5.46 -13.78
N SER A 233 8.78 4.78 -12.63
CA SER A 233 9.71 4.96 -11.51
C SER A 233 11.14 4.52 -11.84
N ARG A 234 11.31 3.46 -12.64
CA ARG A 234 12.64 3.06 -13.15
C ARG A 234 13.18 4.09 -14.14
N ARG A 235 12.34 4.58 -15.06
CA ARG A 235 12.71 5.57 -16.07
C ARG A 235 13.06 6.91 -15.43
N MET A 236 12.30 7.35 -14.43
CA MET A 236 12.59 8.56 -13.67
C MET A 236 13.93 8.46 -12.94
N ARG A 237 14.23 7.33 -12.28
CA ARG A 237 15.56 7.11 -11.66
C ARG A 237 16.70 7.05 -12.69
N ALA A 238 16.47 6.44 -13.85
CA ALA A 238 17.48 6.38 -14.90
C ALA A 238 17.81 7.76 -15.49
N VAL A 239 16.83 8.66 -15.52
CA VAL A 239 17.00 10.01 -16.10
C VAL A 239 17.43 11.05 -15.06
N PHE A 240 16.90 10.99 -13.84
CA PHE A 240 17.06 12.04 -12.83
C PHE A 240 17.89 11.60 -11.61
N GLY A 241 18.34 10.34 -11.54
CA GLY A 241 19.17 9.81 -10.46
C GLY A 241 18.45 9.54 -9.14
N ASP A 242 17.27 10.15 -8.93
CA ASP A 242 16.42 9.97 -7.76
C ASP A 242 14.92 9.99 -8.13
N THR A 243 14.07 9.49 -7.25
CA THR A 243 12.61 9.46 -7.37
C THR A 243 11.94 10.53 -6.48
N ASP A 244 12.75 11.39 -5.84
CA ASP A 244 12.28 12.32 -4.82
C ASP A 244 11.67 13.58 -5.45
N VAL A 245 10.33 13.66 -5.36
CA VAL A 245 9.52 14.76 -5.90
C VAL A 245 9.81 16.08 -5.18
N ASP A 246 10.36 16.01 -3.96
CA ASP A 246 10.67 17.17 -3.13
C ASP A 246 11.83 18.01 -3.66
N ARG A 247 12.73 17.46 -4.50
CA ARG A 247 13.77 18.26 -5.19
C ARG A 247 13.28 19.02 -6.41
N MET A 248 12.08 18.74 -6.91
CA MET A 248 11.51 19.46 -8.06
C MET A 248 10.83 20.79 -7.66
N ARG A 249 10.91 21.18 -6.39
CA ARG A 249 10.38 22.45 -5.86
C ARG A 249 11.36 23.63 -5.85
N GLU A 250 12.60 23.43 -6.29
CA GLU A 250 13.62 24.48 -6.33
C GLU A 250 13.63 25.33 -7.61
N LEU A 251 12.77 25.05 -8.59
CA LEU A 251 12.53 25.99 -9.69
C LEU A 251 11.54 27.05 -9.23
N ARG A 252 12.08 28.03 -8.50
CA ARG A 252 11.43 29.30 -8.18
C ARG A 252 12.01 30.36 -9.10
N ASP A 253 11.13 31.07 -9.81
CA ASP A 253 11.48 32.31 -10.52
C ASP A 253 11.99 33.40 -9.55
#